data_AF-A0A482VVK2-F1
#
_entry.id   AF-A0A482VVK2-F1
#
_cell.length_a   1.000
_cell.length_b   1.000
_cell.length_c   1.000
_cell.angle_alpha   90.00
_cell.angle_beta   90.00
_cell.angle_gamma   90.00
#
_symmetry.space_group_name_H-M   'P 1'
#
loop_
_entity.id
_entity.type
_entity.pdbx_description
1 polymer ?
#
loop_
_entity_poly.entity_id
_entity_poly.type
_entity_poly.pdbx_seq_one_letter_code
_entity_poly.pdbx_strand_id
1 'polypeptide(L)' 'MTRRIGHPYQNRTPPKRKKPRTSFTRLQIAELEKRFHKQKYLASAERAALAKTLKMTDAQVKTWFQNRRTKWR' A
#
# COMPACT_ATOMS: atom_id res chain seq x y z
N MET A 1 15.18 18.48 11.77
CA MET A 1 14.17 17.50 11.31
C MET A 1 13.76 16.62 12.48
N THR A 2 12.52 16.73 12.96
CA THR A 2 12.05 16.00 14.15
C THR A 2 11.76 14.55 13.79
N ARG A 3 12.62 13.60 14.19
CA ARG A 3 12.35 12.16 14.05
C ARG A 3 11.17 11.82 14.96
N ARG A 4 9.99 11.56 14.38
CA ARG A 4 8.88 10.93 15.13
C ARG A 4 9.30 9.49 15.46
N ILE A 5 9.80 9.28 16.67
CA ILE A 5 10.14 7.93 17.16
C ILE A 5 8.83 7.17 17.38
N GLY A 6 8.66 6.08 16.65
CA GLY A 6 7.51 5.18 16.80
C GLY A 6 7.69 4.20 17.95
N HIS A 7 6.68 3.36 18.18
CA HIS A 7 6.71 2.35 19.24
C HIS A 7 7.58 1.14 18.84
N PRO A 8 8.38 0.58 19.75
CA PRO A 8 9.23 -0.57 19.50
C PRO A 8 8.40 -1.80 19.12
N TYR A 9 8.96 -2.67 18.27
CA TYR A 9 8.26 -3.84 17.76
C TYR A 9 7.87 -4.84 18.86
N GLN A 10 8.69 -4.97 19.91
CA GLN A 10 8.47 -5.91 21.02
C GLN A 10 7.23 -5.61 21.86
N ASN A 11 6.75 -4.36 21.86
CA ASN A 11 5.55 -3.97 22.60
C ASN A 11 4.26 -4.18 21.80
N ARG A 12 4.34 -4.73 20.57
CA ARG A 12 3.17 -4.99 19.73
C ARG A 12 2.64 -6.38 20.02
N THR A 13 1.32 -6.47 20.19
CA THR A 13 0.65 -7.76 20.26
C THR A 13 0.94 -8.57 18.97
N PRO A 14 1.36 -9.84 19.09
CA PRO A 14 1.64 -10.68 17.92
C PRO A 14 0.42 -10.73 16.97
N PRO A 15 0.60 -10.59 15.64
CA PRO A 15 -0.50 -10.66 14.70
C PRO A 15 -1.20 -12.02 14.79
N LYS A 16 -2.46 -12.04 15.26
CA LYS A 16 -3.23 -13.28 15.49
C LYS A 16 -3.42 -14.14 14.23
N ARG A 17 -3.46 -13.53 13.03
CA ARG A 17 -3.54 -14.24 11.73
C ARG A 17 -2.89 -13.41 10.63
N LYS A 18 -1.85 -13.97 9.98
CA LYS A 18 -1.27 -13.37 8.77
C LYS A 18 -2.15 -13.73 7.58
N LYS A 19 -2.67 -12.73 6.86
CA LYS A 19 -3.34 -12.98 5.57
C LYS A 19 -2.34 -13.63 4.60
N PRO A 20 -2.76 -14.59 3.76
CA PRO A 20 -1.90 -15.15 2.73
C PRO A 20 -1.25 -14.05 1.90
N ARG A 21 0.04 -14.23 1.58
CA ARG A 21 0.75 -13.30 0.70
C ARG A 21 0.15 -13.42 -0.69
N THR A 22 -0.32 -12.31 -1.23
CA THR A 22 -0.81 -12.23 -2.61
C THR A 22 0.31 -11.68 -3.49
N SER A 23 0.56 -12.34 -4.62
CA SER A 23 1.42 -11.79 -5.68
C SER A 23 0.53 -11.05 -6.67
N PHE A 24 0.91 -9.81 -7.03
CA PHE A 24 0.20 -9.03 -8.03
C PHE A 24 0.72 -9.38 -9.42
N THR A 25 -0.16 -9.37 -10.42
CA THR A 25 0.24 -9.60 -11.80
C THR A 25 1.11 -8.45 -12.32
N ARG A 26 1.90 -8.70 -13.37
CA ARG A 26 2.72 -7.66 -14.00
C ARG A 26 1.89 -6.45 -14.46
N LEU A 27 0.68 -6.70 -14.99
CA LEU A 27 -0.24 -5.64 -15.40
C LEU A 27 -0.75 -4.80 -14.21
N GLN A 28 -1.09 -5.45 -13.09
CA GLN A 28 -1.47 -4.75 -11.86
C GLN A 28 -0.33 -3.87 -11.36
N ILE A 29 0.90 -4.40 -11.33
CA ILE A 29 2.09 -3.64 -10.90
C ILE A 29 2.33 -2.44 -11.83
N ALA A 30 2.30 -2.64 -13.14
CA ALA A 30 2.53 -1.57 -14.11
C ALA A 30 1.54 -0.41 -13.96
N GLU A 31 0.24 -0.69 -13.81
CA GLU A 31 -0.77 0.36 -13.62
C GLU A 31 -0.66 1.05 -12.24
N LEU A 32 -0.31 0.30 -11.19
CA LEU A 32 0.00 0.88 -9.88
C LEU A 32 1.20 1.84 -9.95
N GLU A 33 2.27 1.44 -10.63
CA GLU A 33 3.47 2.27 -10.84
C GLU A 33 3.18 3.51 -11.69
N LYS A 34 2.42 3.34 -12.78
CA LYS A 34 1.96 4.45 -13.63
C LYS A 34 1.13 5.46 -12.84
N ARG A 35 0.16 5.00 -12.03
CA ARG A 35 -0.62 5.91 -11.17
C ARG A 35 0.26 6.57 -10.11
N PHE A 36 1.17 5.83 -9.49
CA PHE A 36 2.10 6.37 -8.50
C PHE A 36 3.05 7.40 -9.10
N HIS A 37 3.49 7.24 -10.35
CA HIS A 37 4.31 8.22 -11.04
C HIS A 37 3.60 9.58 -11.08
N LYS A 38 2.31 9.58 -11.45
CA LYS A 38 1.46 10.78 -11.50
C LYS A 38 1.09 11.33 -10.13
N GLN A 39 0.84 10.47 -9.14
CA GLN A 39 0.28 10.88 -7.85
C GLN A 39 0.74 9.96 -6.71
N LYS A 40 1.50 10.49 -5.74
CA LYS A 40 2.10 9.69 -4.64
C LYS A 40 1.11 9.33 -3.52
N TYR A 41 -0.01 10.05 -3.44
CA TYR A 41 -1.04 9.92 -2.42
C TYR A 41 -2.42 9.95 -3.06
N LEU A 42 -3.21 8.90 -2.87
CA LEU A 42 -4.58 8.81 -3.38
C LEU A 42 -5.60 9.15 -2.29
N ALA A 43 -6.62 9.93 -2.65
CA ALA A 43 -7.82 10.07 -1.84
C ALA A 43 -8.61 8.75 -1.78
N SER A 44 -9.58 8.66 -0.86
CA SER A 44 -10.32 7.41 -0.66
C SER A 44 -11.10 6.96 -1.89
N ALA A 45 -11.79 7.90 -2.55
CA ALA A 45 -12.56 7.62 -3.77
C ALA A 45 -11.66 7.13 -4.92
N GLU A 46 -10.53 7.80 -5.14
CA GLU A 46 -9.59 7.44 -6.21
C GLU A 46 -8.97 6.05 -6.00
N ARG A 47 -8.67 5.72 -4.74
CA ARG A 47 -8.16 4.41 -4.36
C ARG A 47 -9.19 3.31 -4.63
N ALA A 48 -10.44 3.54 -4.24
CA ALA A 48 -11.54 2.60 -4.47
C ALA A 48 -11.77 2.37 -5.98
N ALA A 49 -11.72 3.43 -6.79
CA ALA A 49 -11.84 3.33 -8.25
C ALA A 49 -10.69 2.52 -8.88
N LEU A 50 -9.45 2.76 -8.43
CA LEU A 50 -8.29 2.00 -8.90
C LEU A 50 -8.37 0.52 -8.50
N ALA A 51 -8.80 0.25 -7.26
CA ALA A 51 -8.99 -1.10 -6.75
C ALA A 51 -10.01 -1.88 -7.61
N LYS A 52 -11.16 -1.27 -7.94
CA LYS A 52 -12.17 -1.86 -8.82
C LYS A 52 -11.59 -2.17 -10.21
N THR A 53 -10.84 -1.24 -10.79
CA THR A 53 -10.23 -1.40 -12.12
C THR A 53 -9.23 -2.55 -12.17
N LEU A 54 -8.40 -2.70 -11.13
CA LEU A 54 -7.35 -3.72 -11.06
C LEU A 54 -7.82 -5.05 -10.47
N LYS A 55 -9.12 -5.17 -10.13
CA LYS A 55 -9.68 -6.31 -9.40
C LYS A 55 -8.91 -6.62 -8.10
N MET A 56 -8.60 -5.57 -7.35
CA MET A 56 -7.92 -5.62 -6.06
C MET A 56 -8.84 -5.07 -4.96
N THR A 57 -8.53 -5.35 -3.71
CA THR A 57 -9.21 -4.72 -2.57
C THR A 57 -8.64 -3.32 -2.30
N ASP A 58 -9.45 -2.40 -1.76
CA ASP A 58 -8.98 -1.07 -1.34
C ASP A 58 -7.77 -1.17 -0.40
N ALA A 59 -7.79 -2.14 0.52
CA ALA A 59 -6.70 -2.41 1.46
C ALA A 59 -5.39 -2.82 0.77
N GLN A 60 -5.44 -3.60 -0.31
CA GLN A 60 -4.25 -3.95 -1.09
C GLN A 60 -3.66 -2.72 -1.78
N VAL A 61 -4.49 -1.89 -2.42
CA VAL A 61 -4.03 -0.65 -3.05
C VAL A 61 -3.44 0.31 -2.00
N LYS A 62 -4.12 0.48 -0.85
CA LYS A 62 -3.62 1.28 0.28
C LYS A 62 -2.24 0.81 0.74
N THR A 63 -2.09 -0.49 0.96
CA THR A 63 -0.84 -1.10 1.43
C THR A 63 0.27 -0.97 0.39
N TRP A 64 -0.04 -1.19 -0.89
CA TRP A 64 0.93 -1.03 -1.97
C TRP A 64 1.42 0.41 -2.06
N PHE A 65 0.53 1.42 -2.03
CA PHE A 65 0.92 2.83 -2.05
C PHE A 65 1.75 3.23 -0.82
N GLN A 66 1.41 2.68 0.36
CA GLN A 66 2.19 2.91 1.58
C GLN A 66 3.61 2.34 1.44
N ASN A 67 3.75 1.09 1.01
CA ASN A 67 5.05 0.45 0.80
C ASN A 67 5.85 1.16 -0.30
N ARG A 68 5.19 1.56 -1.39
CA ARG A 68 5.85 2.26 -2.49
C ARG A 68 6.40 3.61 -2.05
N ARG A 69 5.69 4.37 -1.21
CA ARG A 69 6.20 5.60 -0.60
C ARG A 69 7.39 5.35 0.31
N THR A 70 7.36 4.29 1.12
CA THR A 70 8.51 3.91 1.96
C THR A 70 9.74 3.62 1.12
N LYS A 71 9.60 2.95 -0.03
CA LYS A 71 10.70 2.70 -0.98
C LYS A 71 11.14 3.95 -1.76
N TRP A 72 10.29 4.97 -1.87
CA TRP A 72 10.61 6.20 -2.61
C TRP A 72 11.37 7.22 -1.75
N ARG A 73 11.17 7.18 -0.44
CA ARG A 73 12.03 7.90 0.50
C ARG A 73 13.38 7.19 0.60
#